data_AF-A0A016WB48-F1
#
_entry.id   AF-A0A016WB48-F1
#
_cell.length_a   1.000
_cell.length_b   1.000
_cell.length_c   1.000
_cell.angle_alpha   90.00
_cell.angle_beta   90.00
_cell.angle_gamma   90.00
#
_symmetry.space_group_name_H-M   'P 1'
#
loop_
_entity.id
_entity.type
_entity.pdbx_description
1 polymer ?
#
loop_
_entity_poly.entity_id
_entity_poly.type
_entity_poly.pdbx_seq_one_letter_code
_entity_poly.pdbx_strand_id
1 'polypeptide(L)'
;MEELPFEYMENKYSYLMPGGHYTPSNCIATDKLAVIIPFRDRDTHLRILLNNMHRFLTKQMLDYSIIVVEQVANQTLNRAKLFNVGFVEAMLMYPWSCILFHDVDVLPEDDRILHTCPTRNPRHMAVAMNKFDYKYAKHLNDIDLMDRL
;
A
#
# COMPACT_ATOMS: atom_id res chain seq x y z
N MET A 1 -9.16 -11.02 19.94
CA MET A 1 -9.66 -10.17 18.84
C MET A 1 -10.07 -11.13 17.75
N GLU A 2 -11.34 -11.16 17.38
CA GLU A 2 -11.83 -12.04 16.32
C GLU A 2 -11.17 -11.65 14.99
N GLU A 3 -10.75 -12.64 14.19
CA GLU A 3 -10.10 -12.39 12.90
C GLU A 3 -11.10 -11.73 11.94
N LEU A 4 -10.69 -10.64 11.29
CA LEU A 4 -11.53 -9.91 10.32
C LEU A 4 -11.67 -10.73 9.01
N PRO A 5 -12.84 -11.32 8.69
CA PRO A 5 -12.97 -12.16 7.51
C PRO A 5 -12.80 -11.37 6.21
N PHE A 6 -12.27 -12.01 5.16
CA PHE A 6 -12.14 -11.36 3.84
C PHE A 6 -13.51 -11.01 3.26
N GLU A 7 -14.49 -11.92 3.41
CA GLU A 7 -15.88 -11.71 2.98
C GLU A 7 -16.51 -10.45 3.60
N TYR A 8 -16.19 -10.13 4.86
CA TYR A 8 -16.65 -8.88 5.47
C TYR A 8 -16.09 -7.66 4.73
N MET A 9 -14.80 -7.67 4.38
CA MET A 9 -14.15 -6.58 3.66
C MET A 9 -14.64 -6.47 2.21
N GLU A 10 -14.85 -7.60 1.52
CA GLU A 10 -15.42 -7.62 0.17
C GLU A 10 -16.81 -6.99 0.13
N ASN A 11 -17.67 -7.32 1.10
CA ASN A 11 -18.99 -6.72 1.23
C ASN A 11 -18.92 -5.23 1.59
N LYS A 12 -18.04 -4.86 2.52
CA LYS A 12 -17.84 -3.46 2.96
C LYS A 12 -17.28 -2.57 1.85
N TYR A 13 -16.40 -3.11 1.03
CA TYR A 13 -15.72 -2.41 -0.07
C TYR A 13 -16.19 -2.93 -1.43
N SER A 14 -17.50 -3.15 -1.57
CA SER A 14 -18.13 -3.69 -2.79
C SER A 14 -17.98 -2.81 -4.04
N TYR A 15 -17.54 -1.57 -3.88
CA TYR A 15 -17.22 -0.65 -4.97
C TYR A 15 -15.81 -0.86 -5.54
N LEU A 16 -14.98 -1.71 -4.93
CA LEU A 16 -13.68 -2.09 -5.48
C LEU A 16 -13.87 -3.10 -6.62
N MET A 17 -13.11 -2.93 -7.69
CA MET A 17 -13.01 -3.91 -8.76
C MET A 17 -12.15 -5.11 -8.32
N PRO A 18 -12.26 -6.27 -9.00
CA PRO A 18 -11.43 -7.44 -8.73
C PRO A 18 -9.94 -7.10 -8.66
N GLY A 19 -9.22 -7.72 -7.72
CA GLY A 19 -7.82 -7.39 -7.43
C GLY A 19 -7.63 -6.17 -6.51
N GLY A 20 -8.71 -5.68 -5.88
CA GLY A 20 -8.63 -4.56 -4.92
C GLY A 20 -8.33 -3.22 -5.59
N HIS A 21 -8.78 -3.04 -6.84
CA HIS A 21 -8.58 -1.83 -7.63
C HIS A 21 -9.72 -0.83 -7.42
N TYR A 22 -9.38 0.43 -7.16
CA TYR A 22 -10.34 1.53 -7.05
C TYR A 22 -10.06 2.61 -8.10
N THR A 23 -11.10 3.13 -8.72
CA THR A 23 -11.07 4.38 -9.48
C THR A 23 -12.26 5.25 -9.06
N PRO A 24 -12.07 6.58 -8.94
CA PRO A 24 -13.18 7.47 -8.61
C PRO A 24 -14.19 7.53 -9.76
N SER A 25 -15.49 7.50 -9.43
CA SER A 25 -16.57 7.44 -10.43
C SER A 25 -16.99 8.81 -10.96
N ASN A 26 -16.67 9.89 -10.26
CA ASN A 26 -17.11 11.26 -10.55
C ASN A 26 -15.99 12.18 -11.07
N CYS A 27 -14.77 11.68 -11.18
CA CYS A 27 -13.63 12.43 -11.71
C CYS A 27 -12.56 11.49 -12.26
N ILE A 28 -11.55 12.05 -12.94
CA ILE A 28 -10.38 11.32 -13.39
C ILE A 28 -9.26 11.56 -12.37
N ALA A 29 -8.75 10.49 -11.75
CA ALA A 29 -7.62 10.60 -10.84
C ALA A 29 -6.37 11.05 -11.60
N THR A 30 -5.65 12.03 -11.04
CA THR A 30 -4.36 12.48 -11.57
C THR A 30 -3.27 11.44 -11.33
N ASP A 31 -3.33 10.80 -10.15
CA ASP A 31 -2.32 9.85 -9.69
C ASP A 31 -2.87 8.43 -9.75
N LYS A 32 -2.10 7.55 -10.43
CA LYS A 32 -2.33 6.12 -10.51
C LYS A 32 -1.29 5.40 -9.65
N LEU A 33 -1.72 4.80 -8.54
CA LEU A 33 -0.84 4.31 -7.49
C LEU A 33 -0.88 2.78 -7.36
N ALA A 34 0.27 2.13 -7.56
CA ALA A 34 0.44 0.73 -7.15
C ALA A 34 0.99 0.67 -5.73
N VAL A 35 0.24 0.10 -4.79
CA VAL A 35 0.69 -0.15 -3.43
C VAL A 35 1.24 -1.57 -3.34
N ILE A 36 2.55 -1.71 -3.19
CA ILE A 36 3.24 -3.01 -3.17
C ILE A 36 3.57 -3.38 -1.73
N ILE A 37 3.06 -4.53 -1.30
CA ILE A 37 3.23 -5.04 0.06
C ILE A 37 3.98 -6.38 0.03
N PRO A 38 5.20 -6.46 0.55
CA PRO A 38 5.91 -7.72 0.73
C PRO A 38 5.23 -8.48 1.88
N PHE A 39 4.91 -9.74 1.65
CA PHE A 39 4.10 -10.51 2.58
C PHE A 39 4.65 -11.92 2.82
N ARG A 40 4.58 -12.36 4.08
CA ARG A 40 4.75 -13.74 4.51
C ARG A 40 4.25 -13.92 5.94
N ASP A 41 3.39 -14.91 6.19
CA ASP A 41 2.94 -15.34 7.54
C ASP A 41 2.44 -14.18 8.45
N ARG A 42 1.73 -13.20 7.89
CA ARG A 42 1.27 -11.98 8.58
C ARG A 42 -0.22 -11.69 8.36
N ASP A 43 -1.04 -12.73 8.21
CA ASP A 43 -2.45 -12.63 7.79
C ASP A 43 -3.28 -11.64 8.62
N THR A 44 -3.14 -11.66 9.95
CA THR A 44 -3.82 -10.69 10.84
C THR A 44 -3.45 -9.24 10.52
N HIS A 45 -2.17 -8.95 10.26
CA HIS A 45 -1.73 -7.60 9.89
C HIS A 45 -2.26 -7.21 8.51
N LEU A 46 -2.25 -8.14 7.54
CA LEU A 46 -2.78 -7.88 6.20
C LEU A 46 -4.27 -7.55 6.25
N ARG A 47 -5.08 -8.27 7.03
CA ARG A 47 -6.50 -7.98 7.20
C ARG A 47 -6.73 -6.60 7.80
N ILE A 48 -5.97 -6.24 8.84
CA ILE A 48 -6.03 -4.91 9.46
C ILE A 48 -5.63 -3.84 8.43
N LEU A 49 -4.56 -4.07 7.68
CA LEU A 49 -4.05 -3.17 6.66
C LEU A 49 -5.11 -2.93 5.58
N LEU A 50 -5.63 -3.98 4.94
CA LEU A 50 -6.64 -3.86 3.87
C LEU A 50 -7.90 -3.14 4.38
N ASN A 51 -8.37 -3.49 5.58
CA ASN A 51 -9.54 -2.85 6.18
C ASN A 51 -9.34 -1.35 6.42
N ASN A 52 -8.12 -0.88 6.65
CA ASN A 52 -7.85 0.55 6.89
C ASN A 52 -7.44 1.29 5.61
N MET A 53 -6.51 0.72 4.85
CA MET A 53 -5.93 1.33 3.65
C MET A 53 -6.95 1.52 2.54
N HIS A 54 -7.89 0.59 2.34
CA HIS A 54 -8.93 0.80 1.32
C HIS A 54 -9.80 2.03 1.64
N ARG A 55 -10.24 2.17 2.89
CA ARG A 55 -10.98 3.36 3.34
C ARG A 55 -10.13 4.63 3.24
N PHE A 56 -8.85 4.53 3.58
CA PHE A 56 -7.95 5.69 3.62
C PHE A 56 -7.61 6.21 2.22
N LEU A 57 -7.21 5.34 1.29
CA LEU A 57 -6.81 5.74 -0.08
C LEU A 57 -8.00 6.21 -0.93
N THR A 58 -9.18 5.62 -0.73
CA THR A 58 -10.40 6.02 -1.47
C THR A 58 -10.83 7.45 -1.17
N LYS A 59 -10.68 7.91 0.07
CA LYS A 59 -10.92 9.32 0.46
C LYS A 59 -10.02 10.31 -0.29
N GLN A 60 -8.86 9.86 -0.77
CA GLN A 60 -7.89 10.70 -1.49
C GLN A 60 -8.16 10.75 -2.99
N MET A 61 -9.22 10.10 -3.49
CA MET A 61 -9.63 10.13 -4.90
C MET A 61 -8.55 9.63 -5.88
N LEU A 62 -7.74 8.66 -5.43
CA LEU A 62 -6.68 8.02 -6.23
C LEU A 62 -7.26 6.93 -7.15
N ASP A 63 -6.60 6.67 -8.28
CA ASP A 63 -6.72 5.40 -9.01
C ASP A 63 -5.64 4.49 -8.41
N TYR A 64 -6.02 3.41 -7.71
CA TYR A 64 -5.03 2.59 -7.01
C TYR A 64 -5.38 1.10 -6.97
N SER A 65 -4.35 0.28 -6.78
CA SER A 65 -4.48 -1.14 -6.39
C SER A 65 -3.52 -1.48 -5.27
N ILE A 66 -3.94 -2.41 -4.41
CA ILE A 66 -3.08 -3.03 -3.40
C ILE A 66 -2.61 -4.39 -3.92
N ILE A 67 -1.29 -4.53 -4.10
CA ILE A 67 -0.62 -5.70 -4.66
C ILE A 67 0.19 -6.36 -3.55
N VAL A 68 -0.30 -7.50 -3.09
CA VAL A 68 0.37 -8.32 -2.07
C VAL A 68 1.34 -9.28 -2.76
N VAL A 69 2.63 -9.15 -2.47
CA VAL A 69 3.69 -9.99 -3.03
C VAL A 69 4.11 -11.01 -1.98
N GLU A 70 3.54 -12.20 -2.09
CA GLU A 70 3.78 -13.29 -1.15
C GLU A 70 5.09 -14.03 -1.47
N GLN A 71 5.94 -14.21 -0.45
CA GLN A 71 7.12 -15.05 -0.59
C GLN A 71 6.79 -16.52 -0.31
N VAL A 72 7.25 -17.40 -1.21
CA VAL A 72 7.19 -18.86 -1.02
C VAL A 72 7.81 -19.28 0.32
N ALA A 73 7.17 -20.25 0.97
CA ALA A 73 7.60 -20.81 2.24
C ALA A 73 9.04 -21.39 2.20
N ASN A 74 9.63 -21.60 3.38
CA ASN A 74 10.93 -22.25 3.57
C ASN A 74 12.14 -21.52 2.95
N GLN A 75 12.04 -20.21 2.75
CA GLN A 75 13.16 -19.35 2.36
C GLN A 75 13.36 -18.21 3.37
N THR A 76 14.53 -17.58 3.41
CA THR A 76 14.71 -16.35 4.20
C THR A 76 13.94 -15.20 3.56
N LEU A 77 13.22 -14.40 4.36
CA LEU A 77 12.45 -13.26 3.85
C LEU A 77 13.40 -12.26 3.17
N ASN A 78 13.17 -11.95 1.90
CA ASN A 78 13.91 -10.90 1.21
C ASN A 78 12.95 -9.80 0.77
N ARG A 79 12.73 -8.85 1.69
CA ARG A 79 11.80 -7.75 1.52
C ARG A 79 12.09 -6.90 0.27
N ALA A 80 13.35 -6.48 0.08
CA ALA A 80 13.75 -5.67 -1.07
C ALA A 80 13.52 -6.40 -2.40
N LYS A 81 13.76 -7.72 -2.44
CA LYS A 81 13.47 -8.53 -3.62
C LYS A 81 11.98 -8.57 -3.94
N LEU A 82 11.11 -8.71 -2.93
CA LEU A 82 9.66 -8.72 -3.14
C LEU A 82 9.14 -7.38 -3.63
N PHE A 83 9.70 -6.26 -3.16
CA PHE A 83 9.41 -4.94 -3.73
C PHE A 83 9.76 -4.87 -5.22
N ASN A 84 10.95 -5.34 -5.60
CA ASN A 84 11.36 -5.34 -7.01
C ASN A 84 10.48 -6.25 -7.89
N VAL A 85 10.11 -7.44 -7.39
CA VAL A 85 9.18 -8.34 -8.09
C VAL A 85 7.82 -7.65 -8.25
N GLY A 86 7.29 -7.10 -7.16
CA GLY A 86 6.03 -6.37 -7.19
C GLY A 86 6.04 -5.21 -8.18
N PHE A 87 7.16 -4.50 -8.29
CA PHE A 87 7.31 -3.41 -9.24
C PHE A 87 7.18 -3.91 -10.69
N VAL A 88 7.96 -4.94 -11.04
CA VAL A 88 7.94 -5.52 -12.38
C VAL A 88 6.55 -6.04 -12.73
N GLU A 89 5.91 -6.78 -11.84
CA GLU A 89 4.57 -7.33 -12.07
C GLU A 89 3.50 -6.24 -12.14
N ALA A 90 3.56 -5.22 -11.27
CA ALA A 90 2.62 -4.10 -11.30
C ALA A 90 2.66 -3.36 -12.65
N MET A 91 3.85 -3.18 -13.24
CA MET A 91 4.02 -2.54 -14.56
C MET A 91 3.38 -3.34 -15.70
N LEU A 92 3.15 -4.63 -15.53
CA LEU A 92 2.45 -5.49 -16.51
C LEU A 92 0.91 -5.45 -16.34
N MET A 93 0.43 -5.09 -15.15
CA MET A 93 -1.00 -5.13 -14.82
C MET A 93 -1.76 -3.88 -15.28
N TYR A 94 -1.17 -2.70 -15.11
CA TYR A 94 -1.85 -1.42 -15.34
C TYR A 94 -0.83 -0.27 -15.53
N PRO A 95 -1.14 0.80 -16.28
CA PRO A 95 -0.23 1.93 -16.48
C PRO A 95 -0.19 2.85 -15.24
N TRP A 96 0.43 2.36 -14.17
CA TRP A 96 0.64 3.14 -12.94
C TRP A 96 1.55 4.36 -13.18
N SER A 97 1.29 5.42 -12.43
CA SER A 97 2.08 6.66 -12.40
C SER A 97 3.13 6.63 -11.30
N CYS A 98 2.82 6.02 -10.15
CA CYS A 98 3.77 5.89 -9.05
C CYS A 98 3.59 4.61 -8.25
N ILE A 99 4.59 4.31 -7.44
CA ILE A 99 4.73 3.09 -6.66
C ILE A 99 4.89 3.44 -5.19
N LEU A 100 4.08 2.82 -4.34
CA LEU A 100 4.24 2.87 -2.89
C LEU A 100 4.76 1.53 -2.39
N PHE A 101 5.99 1.51 -1.91
CA PHE A 101 6.51 0.38 -1.14
C PHE A 101 6.01 0.50 0.28
N HIS A 102 5.23 -0.49 0.73
CA HIS A 102 4.46 -0.39 1.96
C HIS A 102 4.59 -1.65 2.82
N ASP A 103 5.00 -1.51 4.07
CA ASP A 103 5.00 -2.60 5.04
C ASP A 103 3.62 -3.00 5.52
N VAL A 104 3.42 -4.28 5.74
CA VAL A 104 2.10 -4.82 6.12
C VAL A 104 1.60 -4.35 7.50
N ASP A 105 2.50 -3.90 8.37
CA ASP A 105 2.24 -3.56 9.78
C ASP A 105 2.31 -2.06 10.10
N VAL A 106 2.36 -1.21 9.06
CA VAL A 106 2.35 0.25 9.22
C VAL A 106 0.99 0.81 8.77
N LEU A 107 0.46 1.81 9.48
CA LEU A 107 -0.77 2.49 9.10
C LEU A 107 -0.61 4.01 9.23
N PRO A 108 -1.21 4.80 8.32
CA PRO A 108 -1.31 6.24 8.51
C PRO A 108 -2.31 6.56 9.62
N GLU A 109 -1.91 7.42 10.56
CA GLU A 109 -2.78 7.87 11.66
C GLU A 109 -3.59 9.12 11.31
N ASP A 110 -3.27 9.79 10.19
CA ASP A 110 -3.87 11.07 9.79
C ASP A 110 -4.24 11.06 8.30
N ASP A 111 -5.51 11.35 7.99
CA ASP A 111 -6.04 11.44 6.62
C ASP A 111 -5.33 12.55 5.78
N ARG A 112 -4.60 13.47 6.43
CA ARG A 112 -3.78 14.51 5.76
C ARG A 112 -2.46 14.00 5.21
N ILE A 113 -2.11 12.73 5.44
CA ILE A 113 -0.93 12.08 4.84
C ILE A 113 -1.25 11.72 3.39
N LEU A 114 -0.99 12.67 2.49
CA LEU A 114 -1.32 12.54 1.07
C LEU A 114 -0.37 11.56 0.35
N HIS A 115 -0.96 10.55 -0.29
CA HIS A 115 -0.29 9.53 -1.10
C HIS A 115 -0.23 9.90 -2.59
N THR A 116 -0.29 11.19 -2.88
CA THR A 116 -0.10 11.75 -4.23
C THR A 116 1.32 11.54 -4.72
N CYS A 117 1.51 11.22 -5.99
CA CYS A 117 2.82 10.93 -6.58
C CYS A 117 3.79 12.12 -6.38
N PRO A 118 5.05 11.88 -5.96
CA PRO A 118 6.03 12.95 -5.86
C PRO A 118 6.48 13.39 -7.27
N THR A 119 6.85 14.66 -7.44
CA THR A 119 7.21 15.22 -8.77
C THR A 119 8.72 15.29 -9.04
N ARG A 120 9.56 14.96 -8.06
CA ARG A 120 11.04 15.11 -8.19
C ARG A 120 11.82 14.01 -7.51
N ASN A 121 11.62 13.84 -6.20
CA ASN A 121 12.38 12.91 -5.39
C ASN A 121 11.43 11.89 -4.73
N PRO A 122 11.89 10.65 -4.47
CA PRO A 122 11.18 9.72 -3.61
C PRO A 122 10.75 10.39 -2.30
N ARG A 123 9.55 10.07 -1.84
CA ARG A 123 8.98 10.59 -0.60
C ARG A 123 8.92 9.48 0.44
N HIS A 124 9.70 9.65 1.51
CA HIS A 124 9.56 8.83 2.71
C HIS A 124 8.30 9.25 3.48
N MET A 125 7.38 8.32 3.72
CA MET A 125 6.08 8.64 4.33
C MET A 125 6.02 8.29 5.82
N ALA A 126 6.72 7.25 6.27
CA ALA A 126 6.73 6.81 7.67
C ALA A 126 7.75 7.59 8.52
N VAL A 127 7.63 8.92 8.56
CA VAL A 127 8.62 9.81 9.19
C VAL A 127 8.59 9.79 10.72
N ALA A 128 7.42 9.57 11.31
CA ALA A 128 7.19 9.59 12.76
C ALA A 128 6.18 8.50 13.11
N MET A 129 6.66 7.43 13.74
CA MET A 129 5.84 6.27 14.10
C MET A 129 5.72 6.14 15.62
N ASN A 130 4.59 5.62 16.08
CA ASN A 130 4.33 5.34 17.49
C ASN A 130 5.42 4.45 18.14
N LYS A 131 5.93 3.45 17.42
CA LYS A 131 7.01 2.55 17.87
C LYS A 131 8.33 3.27 18.18
N PHE A 132 8.46 4.52 17.73
CA PHE A 132 9.59 5.41 17.97
C PHE A 132 9.21 6.67 18.75
N ASP A 133 8.10 6.66 19.49
CA ASP A 133 7.55 7.82 20.21
C ASP A 133 7.40 9.05 19.32
N TYR A 134 7.07 8.86 18.04
CA TYR A 134 6.97 9.90 17.02
C TYR A 134 8.25 10.74 16.84
N LYS A 135 9.40 10.22 17.27
CA LYS A 135 10.71 10.81 16.96
C LYS A 135 11.08 10.47 15.52
N TYR A 136 11.71 11.42 14.84
CA TYR A 136 12.11 11.26 13.44
C TYR A 136 13.01 10.03 13.25
N ALA A 137 12.50 9.06 12.51
CA ALA A 137 13.28 7.93 12.07
C ALA A 137 14.12 8.34 10.86
N LYS A 138 15.45 8.20 10.93
CA LYS A 138 16.37 8.44 9.80
C LYS A 138 16.46 7.26 8.82
N HIS A 139 15.69 6.21 9.06
CA HIS A 139 15.76 4.97 8.28
C HIS A 139 14.64 4.96 7.23
N LEU A 140 15.03 4.95 5.96
CA LEU A 140 14.15 4.81 4.77
C LEU A 140 13.72 3.35 4.61
N ASN A 141 13.13 2.80 5.65
CA ASN A 141 12.96 1.37 5.75
C ASN A 141 11.51 0.95 5.75
N ASP A 142 10.50 1.80 5.85
CA ASP A 142 9.14 1.32 6.14
C ASP A 142 8.14 1.66 5.03
N ILE A 143 8.01 2.94 4.65
CA ILE A 143 7.08 3.38 3.59
C ILE A 143 7.74 4.43 2.69
N ASP A 144 7.87 4.12 1.40
CA ASP A 144 8.42 5.02 0.39
C ASP A 144 7.53 5.10 -0.84
N LEU A 145 7.23 6.33 -1.27
CA LEU A 145 6.48 6.63 -2.49
C LEU A 145 7.45 7.13 -3.57
N MET A 146 7.43 6.48 -4.73
CA MET A 146 8.34 6.74 -5.84
C MET A 146 7.55 7.06 -7.11
N ASP A 147 7.96 8.11 -7.82
CA ASP A 147 7.44 8.42 -9.15
C ASP A 147 7.95 7.38 -10.17
N ARG A 148 7.17 7.14 -11.22
CA ARG A 148 7.60 6.31 -12.35
C ARG A 148 8.52 7.16 -13.24
N LEU A 149 9.75 6.67 -13.44
CA LEU A 149 10.72 7.25 -14.38
C LEU A 149 10.22 7.24 -15.83
#